data_AF-A0A165FCD4-F1
#
_entry.id   AF-A0A165FCD4-F1
#
_cell.length_a   1.000
_cell.length_b   1.000
_cell.length_c   1.000
_cell.angle_alpha   90.00
_cell.angle_beta   90.00
_cell.angle_gamma   90.00
#
_symmetry.space_group_name_H-M   'P 1'
#
loop_
_entity.id
_entity.type
_entity.pdbx_description
1 polymer ?
#
loop_
_entity_poly.entity_id
_entity_poly.type
_entity_poly.pdbx_seq_one_letter_code
_entity_poly.pdbx_strand_id
1 'polypeptide(L)'
;MFFLKPDGTRVKERIIGTGNFGVVLEWGSYALKIPRVEDTADMAAQDRQEIEYRNDCNRFAFAIEKRVYSRVRHCGDGIATCIDISDDGILLAYYKRGTVEEYMEKQATEPERRQKAKWISSVLKAVHSLHDSKILIYDLAVRNLLIADDSQSLKMMDFGQCSVLADDDDIATANDGGLTAKVDLFHLGCVIYSIEAWRVYECDLLETGFELPPLNALPSVSGLVFGGIIEKCWTGQYQSTDQLCREASKILELLD
;
A
#
# COMPACT_ATOMS: atom_id res chain seq x y z
N MET A 1 -5.59 -26.33 5.74
CA MET A 1 -5.13 -25.24 6.62
C MET A 1 -6.32 -24.34 6.89
N PHE A 2 -6.61 -24.07 8.16
CA PHE A 2 -7.75 -23.24 8.57
C PHE A 2 -7.22 -21.95 9.19
N PHE A 3 -7.91 -20.84 8.98
CA PHE A 3 -7.60 -19.58 9.65
C PHE A 3 -8.49 -19.40 10.88
N LEU A 4 -7.98 -18.68 11.87
CA LEU A 4 -8.66 -18.32 13.09
C LEU A 4 -9.05 -16.84 13.09
N LYS A 5 -10.22 -16.54 13.62
CA LYS A 5 -10.64 -15.19 13.99
C LYS A 5 -9.91 -14.73 15.27
N PRO A 6 -9.95 -13.43 15.60
CA PRO A 6 -9.37 -12.93 16.85
C PRO A 6 -9.89 -13.61 18.13
N ASP A 7 -11.15 -14.06 18.13
CA ASP A 7 -11.77 -14.80 19.23
C ASP A 7 -11.32 -16.28 19.33
N GLY A 8 -10.46 -16.75 18.44
CA GLY A 8 -9.94 -18.11 18.39
C GLY A 8 -10.85 -19.11 17.67
N THR A 9 -12.00 -18.69 17.16
CA THR A 9 -12.87 -19.56 16.35
C THR A 9 -12.36 -19.66 14.91
N ARG A 10 -12.63 -20.80 14.26
CA ARG A 10 -12.27 -20.98 12.85
C ARG A 10 -13.10 -20.04 11.96
N VAL A 11 -12.44 -19.43 10.98
CA VAL A 11 -13.08 -18.66 9.90
C VAL A 11 -14.03 -19.59 9.13
N LYS A 12 -15.27 -19.15 8.94
CA LYS A 12 -16.30 -19.85 8.16
C LYS A 12 -16.81 -19.03 6.98
N GLU A 13 -16.56 -17.72 7.03
CA GLU A 13 -16.88 -16.76 6.01
C GLU A 13 -16.06 -17.02 4.75
N ARG A 14 -16.57 -16.56 3.62
CA ARG A 14 -15.84 -16.64 2.35
C ARG A 14 -14.63 -15.71 2.39
N ILE A 15 -13.46 -16.28 2.12
CA ILE A 15 -12.23 -15.52 1.95
C ILE A 15 -12.25 -14.91 0.54
N ILE A 16 -12.09 -13.58 0.48
CA ILE A 16 -12.07 -12.81 -0.77
C ILE A 16 -10.69 -12.23 -1.09
N GLY A 17 -9.75 -12.31 -0.15
CA GLY A 17 -8.36 -11.92 -0.35
C GLY A 17 -7.46 -12.44 0.77
N THR A 18 -6.20 -12.71 0.44
CA THR A 18 -5.18 -13.12 1.40
C THR A 18 -3.95 -12.26 1.14
N GLY A 19 -3.59 -11.43 2.11
CA GLY A 19 -2.33 -10.67 2.09
C GLY A 19 -1.22 -11.39 2.83
N ASN A 20 -0.10 -10.69 3.01
CA ASN A 20 1.05 -11.21 3.77
C ASN A 20 0.66 -11.43 5.24
N PHE A 21 0.00 -10.46 5.87
CA PHE A 21 -0.29 -10.47 7.31
C PHE A 21 -1.77 -10.61 7.67
N GLY A 22 -2.66 -10.53 6.68
CA GLY A 22 -4.10 -10.48 6.88
C GLY A 22 -4.88 -11.39 5.95
N VAL A 23 -6.07 -11.76 6.39
CA VAL A 23 -7.09 -12.44 5.57
C VAL A 23 -8.28 -11.49 5.47
N VAL A 24 -8.85 -11.37 4.28
CA VAL A 24 -10.01 -10.53 3.99
C VAL A 24 -11.22 -11.41 3.75
N LEU A 25 -12.26 -11.19 4.55
CA LEU A 25 -13.50 -11.93 4.55
C LEU A 25 -14.62 -11.10 3.91
N GLU A 26 -15.50 -11.77 3.17
CA GLU A 26 -16.77 -11.18 2.72
C GLU A 26 -17.67 -10.93 3.94
N TRP A 27 -18.08 -9.67 4.15
CA TRP A 27 -18.90 -9.27 5.29
C TRP A 27 -20.07 -8.39 4.86
N GLY A 28 -21.12 -9.03 4.33
CA GLY A 28 -22.24 -8.31 3.72
C GLY A 28 -21.79 -7.52 2.50
N SER A 29 -21.98 -6.19 2.51
CA SER A 29 -21.48 -5.28 1.46
C SER A 29 -20.07 -4.73 1.72
N TYR A 30 -19.38 -5.26 2.73
CA TYR A 30 -18.09 -4.80 3.22
C TYR A 30 -17.03 -5.91 3.15
N ALA A 31 -15.79 -5.52 3.41
CA ALA A 31 -14.66 -6.42 3.56
C ALA A 31 -14.17 -6.36 5.00
N LEU A 32 -14.17 -7.50 5.71
CA LEU A 32 -13.60 -7.59 7.06
C LEU A 32 -12.18 -8.13 6.96
N LYS A 33 -11.18 -7.30 7.27
CA LYS A 33 -9.78 -7.74 7.37
C LYS A 33 -9.48 -8.19 8.79
N ILE A 34 -8.89 -9.37 8.94
CA ILE A 34 -8.46 -9.96 10.21
C ILE A 34 -6.98 -10.37 10.10
N PRO A 35 -6.24 -10.56 11.22
CA PRO A 35 -4.87 -11.05 11.13
C PRO A 35 -4.86 -12.46 10.55
N ARG A 36 -3.86 -12.77 9.73
CA ARG A 36 -3.66 -14.11 9.18
C ARG A 36 -3.12 -15.03 10.26
N VAL A 37 -4.03 -15.70 10.97
CA VAL A 37 -3.68 -16.63 12.04
C VAL A 37 -4.08 -18.03 11.60
N GLU A 38 -3.11 -18.93 11.49
CA GLU A 38 -3.33 -20.33 11.13
C GLU A 38 -3.64 -21.16 12.38
N ASP A 39 -4.61 -22.08 12.27
CA ASP A 39 -4.97 -23.02 13.33
C ASP A 39 -3.91 -24.13 13.44
N THR A 40 -3.26 -24.21 14.61
CA THR A 40 -2.17 -25.14 14.90
C THR A 40 -2.58 -26.33 15.77
N ALA A 41 -3.86 -26.47 16.12
CA ALA A 41 -4.33 -27.45 17.12
C ALA A 41 -3.92 -28.90 16.81
N ASP A 42 -3.89 -29.27 15.53
CA ASP A 42 -3.63 -30.63 15.05
C ASP A 42 -2.18 -30.82 14.51
N MET A 43 -1.29 -29.84 14.69
CA MET A 43 0.07 -29.84 14.11
C MET A 43 1.11 -30.49 15.04
N ALA A 44 2.16 -31.07 14.44
CA ALA A 44 3.32 -31.55 15.18
C ALA A 44 4.04 -30.38 15.89
N ALA A 45 4.66 -30.64 17.04
CA ALA A 45 5.22 -29.58 17.90
C ALA A 45 6.25 -28.67 17.19
N GLN A 46 7.07 -29.24 16.29
CA GLN A 46 8.08 -28.48 15.55
C GLN A 46 7.45 -27.53 14.53
N ASP A 47 6.50 -28.03 13.73
CA ASP A 47 5.77 -27.19 12.76
C ASP A 47 4.93 -26.13 13.48
N ARG A 48 4.32 -26.51 14.61
CA ARG A 48 3.51 -25.61 15.44
C ARG A 48 4.30 -24.38 15.91
N GLN A 49 5.54 -24.53 16.33
CA GLN A 49 6.36 -23.40 16.81
C GLN A 49 6.61 -22.36 15.71
N GLU A 50 6.94 -22.80 14.50
CA GLU A 50 7.17 -21.90 13.37
C GLU A 50 5.89 -21.13 12.99
N ILE A 51 4.76 -21.84 12.93
CA ILE A 51 3.46 -21.23 12.62
C ILE A 51 3.03 -20.26 13.72
N GLU A 52 3.23 -20.60 15.00
CA GLU A 52 2.91 -19.70 16.12
C GLU A 52 3.73 -18.41 16.07
N TYR A 53 5.03 -18.50 15.78
CA TYR A 53 5.86 -17.32 15.56
C TYR A 53 5.34 -16.45 14.42
N ARG A 54 4.98 -17.04 13.29
CA ARG A 54 4.39 -16.32 12.15
C ARG A 54 3.05 -15.68 12.51
N ASN A 55 2.20 -16.39 13.25
CA ASN A 55 0.93 -15.88 13.75
C ASN A 55 1.15 -14.64 14.64
N ASP A 56 2.16 -14.66 15.51
CA ASP A 56 2.51 -13.51 16.35
C ASP A 56 2.99 -12.32 15.51
N CYS A 57 3.85 -12.55 14.51
CA CYS A 57 4.24 -11.51 13.55
C CYS A 57 3.03 -10.92 12.81
N ASN A 58 2.09 -11.76 12.37
CA ASN A 58 0.89 -11.32 11.67
C ASN A 58 -0.03 -10.50 12.59
N ARG A 59 -0.16 -10.86 13.86
CA ARG A 59 -0.89 -10.06 14.86
C ARG A 59 -0.23 -8.71 15.10
N PHE A 60 1.10 -8.66 15.16
CA PHE A 60 1.85 -7.43 15.32
C PHE A 60 1.66 -6.48 14.12
N ALA A 61 1.84 -6.98 12.89
CA ALA A 61 1.60 -6.22 11.66
C ALA A 61 0.15 -5.73 11.57
N PHE A 62 -0.83 -6.56 11.96
CA PHE A 62 -2.23 -6.15 11.99
C PHE A 62 -2.53 -5.04 13.03
N ALA A 63 -1.82 -5.05 14.18
CA ALA A 63 -1.92 -3.98 15.16
C ALA A 63 -1.37 -2.65 14.63
N ILE A 64 -0.29 -2.68 13.83
CA ILE A 64 0.21 -1.52 13.10
C ILE A 64 -0.86 -0.98 12.15
N GLU A 65 -1.45 -1.86 11.34
CA GLU A 65 -2.47 -1.45 10.37
C GLU A 65 -3.70 -0.80 11.05
N LYS A 66 -4.15 -1.34 12.20
CA LYS A 66 -5.18 -0.68 13.02
C LYS A 66 -4.77 0.73 13.44
N ARG A 67 -3.51 0.93 13.86
CA ARG A 67 -2.98 2.25 14.27
C ARG A 67 -2.94 3.23 13.09
N VAL A 68 -2.53 2.77 11.90
CA VAL A 68 -2.54 3.57 10.67
C VAL A 68 -3.95 4.04 10.37
N TYR A 69 -4.92 3.13 10.22
CA TYR A 69 -6.31 3.51 9.94
C TYR A 69 -6.91 4.42 11.02
N SER A 70 -6.57 4.21 12.30
CA SER A 70 -7.03 5.08 13.38
C SER A 70 -6.52 6.51 13.22
N ARG A 71 -5.27 6.68 12.78
CA ARG A 71 -4.65 8.00 12.59
C ARG A 71 -5.13 8.69 11.32
N VAL A 72 -5.33 7.95 10.23
CA VAL A 72 -5.66 8.53 8.91
C VAL A 72 -7.13 8.47 8.53
N ARG A 73 -8.02 8.07 9.46
CA ARG A 73 -9.47 7.92 9.22
C ARG A 73 -10.12 9.17 8.63
N HIS A 74 -9.54 10.35 8.87
CA HIS A 74 -10.04 11.64 8.43
C HIS A 74 -9.22 12.29 7.31
N CYS A 75 -8.12 11.68 6.86
CA CYS A 75 -7.17 12.31 5.96
C CYS A 75 -7.60 12.32 4.48
N GLY A 76 -8.79 11.83 4.15
CA GLY A 76 -9.44 12.09 2.87
C GLY A 76 -9.27 11.01 1.80
N ASP A 77 -9.24 11.44 0.55
CA ASP A 77 -9.30 10.58 -0.65
C ASP A 77 -7.95 9.87 -0.91
N GLY A 78 -7.99 8.69 -1.52
CA GLY A 78 -6.80 7.89 -1.84
C GLY A 78 -6.49 6.74 -0.90
N ILE A 79 -7.11 6.65 0.29
CA ILE A 79 -6.99 5.51 1.22
C ILE A 79 -8.31 4.71 1.23
N ALA A 80 -8.22 3.38 1.33
CA ALA A 80 -9.38 2.51 1.45
C ALA A 80 -10.26 2.93 2.64
N THR A 81 -11.56 3.05 2.40
CA THR A 81 -12.48 3.63 3.39
C THR A 81 -12.65 2.68 4.56
N CYS A 82 -12.17 3.09 5.73
CA CYS A 82 -12.35 2.38 6.98
C CYS A 82 -13.71 2.73 7.61
N ILE A 83 -14.60 1.73 7.65
CA ILE A 83 -15.94 1.83 8.21
C ILE A 83 -15.86 1.73 9.73
N ASP A 84 -15.14 0.73 10.25
CA ASP A 84 -15.00 0.49 11.68
C ASP A 84 -13.70 -0.25 12.03
N ILE A 85 -13.25 -0.07 13.26
CA ILE A 85 -12.10 -0.79 13.84
C ILE A 85 -12.58 -1.37 15.18
N SER A 86 -12.54 -2.69 15.30
CA SER A 86 -12.95 -3.41 16.49
C SER A 86 -11.92 -4.48 16.87
N ASP A 87 -12.16 -5.20 17.96
CA ASP A 87 -11.34 -6.36 18.33
C ASP A 87 -11.42 -7.46 17.26
N ASP A 88 -12.57 -7.58 16.58
CA ASP A 88 -12.81 -8.58 15.52
C ASP A 88 -12.05 -8.28 14.23
N GLY A 89 -11.66 -7.03 13.98
CA GLY A 89 -10.87 -6.69 12.80
C GLY A 89 -10.99 -5.25 12.34
N ILE A 90 -10.71 -5.03 11.06
CA ILE A 90 -10.86 -3.75 10.37
C ILE A 90 -11.94 -3.93 9.30
N LEU A 91 -13.05 -3.22 9.44
CA LEU A 91 -14.14 -3.25 8.48
C LEU A 91 -13.90 -2.17 7.42
N LEU A 92 -13.70 -2.58 6.18
CA LEU A 92 -13.39 -1.73 5.04
C LEU A 92 -14.55 -1.71 4.03
N ALA A 93 -14.66 -0.63 3.28
CA ALA A 93 -15.46 -0.64 2.06
C ALA A 93 -14.93 -1.71 1.09
N TYR A 94 -15.85 -2.40 0.41
CA TYR A 94 -15.49 -3.39 -0.61
C TYR A 94 -15.36 -2.72 -1.99
N TYR A 95 -14.30 -3.06 -2.73
CA TYR A 95 -13.98 -2.51 -4.04
C TYR A 95 -13.99 -3.61 -5.09
N LYS A 96 -15.06 -3.68 -5.89
CA LYS A 96 -15.33 -4.86 -6.75
C LYS A 96 -14.40 -5.01 -7.96
N ARG A 97 -13.66 -3.95 -8.28
CA ARG A 97 -12.74 -3.92 -9.43
C ARG A 97 -11.38 -4.54 -9.13
N GLY A 98 -11.11 -4.85 -7.86
CA GLY A 98 -9.83 -5.39 -7.43
C GLY A 98 -8.71 -4.34 -7.50
N THR A 99 -7.49 -4.84 -7.53
CA THR A 99 -6.27 -4.03 -7.51
C THR A 99 -5.91 -3.54 -8.91
N VAL A 100 -5.05 -2.52 -9.00
CA VAL A 100 -4.50 -2.06 -10.28
C VAL A 100 -3.69 -3.16 -10.96
N GLU A 101 -2.92 -3.94 -10.20
CA GLU A 101 -2.17 -5.08 -10.71
C GLU A 101 -3.10 -6.12 -11.36
N GLU A 102 -4.13 -6.58 -10.63
CA GLU A 102 -5.12 -7.51 -11.18
C GLU A 102 -5.83 -6.93 -12.41
N TYR A 103 -6.08 -5.62 -12.42
CA TYR A 103 -6.70 -4.94 -13.55
C TYR A 103 -5.78 -4.93 -14.79
N MET A 104 -4.48 -4.69 -14.62
CA MET A 104 -3.47 -4.79 -15.69
C MET A 104 -3.37 -6.21 -16.24
N GLU A 105 -3.46 -7.23 -15.38
CA GLU A 105 -3.42 -8.65 -15.79
C GLU A 105 -4.69 -9.10 -16.52
N LYS A 106 -5.87 -8.67 -16.03
CA LYS A 106 -7.17 -9.13 -16.55
C LYS A 106 -7.63 -8.36 -17.79
N GLN A 107 -7.30 -7.07 -17.90
CA GLN A 107 -7.75 -6.22 -19.00
C GLN A 107 -6.58 -5.81 -19.90
N ALA A 108 -6.62 -6.27 -21.15
CA ALA A 108 -5.63 -5.92 -22.17
C ALA A 108 -5.67 -4.44 -22.61
N THR A 109 -6.68 -3.65 -22.20
CA THR A 109 -6.84 -2.27 -22.63
C THR A 109 -6.29 -1.29 -21.60
N GLU A 110 -5.19 -0.65 -21.97
CA GLU A 110 -4.59 0.47 -21.26
C GLU A 110 -5.59 1.64 -21.11
N PRO A 111 -5.77 2.19 -19.89
CA PRO A 111 -6.57 3.37 -19.68
C PRO A 111 -6.00 4.59 -20.41
N GLU A 112 -6.89 5.47 -20.84
CA GLU A 112 -6.49 6.74 -21.43
C GLU A 112 -5.63 7.58 -20.47
N ARG A 113 -4.80 8.45 -21.04
CA ARG A 113 -3.87 9.32 -20.30
C ARG A 113 -4.54 10.08 -19.16
N ARG A 114 -5.75 10.61 -19.38
CA ARG A 114 -6.50 11.33 -18.34
C ARG A 114 -6.87 10.45 -17.15
N GLN A 115 -7.21 9.19 -17.40
CA GLN A 115 -7.55 8.26 -16.32
C GLN A 115 -6.31 7.87 -15.50
N LYS A 116 -5.17 7.64 -16.18
CA LYS A 116 -3.88 7.44 -15.50
C LYS A 116 -3.48 8.63 -14.64
N ALA A 117 -3.69 9.86 -15.12
CA ALA A 117 -3.43 11.08 -14.37
C ALA A 117 -4.27 11.16 -13.07
N LYS A 118 -5.58 10.82 -13.14
CA LYS A 118 -6.45 10.74 -11.96
C LYS A 118 -5.99 9.69 -10.95
N TRP A 119 -5.54 8.53 -11.44
CA TRP A 119 -5.00 7.47 -10.62
C TRP A 119 -3.70 7.88 -9.93
N ILE A 120 -2.76 8.47 -10.67
CA ILE A 120 -1.53 9.04 -10.10
C ILE A 120 -1.86 10.10 -9.04
N SER A 121 -2.80 11.01 -9.31
CA SER A 121 -3.26 12.01 -8.34
C SER A 121 -3.80 11.36 -7.04
N SER A 122 -4.54 10.25 -7.15
CA SER A 122 -5.05 9.51 -5.99
C SER A 122 -3.92 8.96 -5.12
N VAL A 123 -2.89 8.36 -5.75
CA VAL A 123 -1.72 7.83 -5.04
C VAL A 123 -0.94 8.94 -4.34
N LEU A 124 -0.71 10.07 -5.04
CA LEU A 124 -0.01 11.21 -4.48
C LEU A 124 -0.70 11.77 -3.23
N LYS A 125 -2.03 11.89 -3.28
CA LYS A 125 -2.83 12.32 -2.12
C LYS A 125 -2.72 11.35 -0.95
N ALA A 126 -2.76 10.04 -1.22
CA ALA A 126 -2.62 9.01 -0.19
C ALA A 126 -1.26 9.06 0.49
N VAL A 127 -0.16 9.08 -0.29
CA VAL A 127 1.20 9.12 0.26
C VAL A 127 1.45 10.42 1.01
N HIS A 128 0.99 11.56 0.49
CA HIS A 128 1.10 12.84 1.18
C HIS A 128 0.39 12.80 2.53
N SER A 129 -0.84 12.28 2.57
CA SER A 129 -1.62 12.17 3.80
C SER A 129 -0.98 11.26 4.84
N LEU A 130 -0.40 10.13 4.41
CA LEU A 130 0.33 9.21 5.29
C LEU A 130 1.58 9.89 5.85
N HIS A 131 2.35 10.60 5.01
CA HIS A 131 3.54 11.31 5.44
C HIS A 131 3.25 12.46 6.39
N ASP A 132 2.21 13.26 6.11
CA ASP A 132 1.74 14.34 7.00
C ASP A 132 1.28 13.78 8.36
N SER A 133 0.72 12.56 8.33
CA SER A 133 0.30 11.80 9.51
C SER A 133 1.44 11.02 10.19
N LYS A 134 2.71 11.30 9.87
CA LYS A 134 3.90 10.68 10.48
C LYS A 134 3.97 9.16 10.29
N ILE A 135 3.59 8.69 9.10
CA ILE A 135 3.58 7.27 8.74
C ILE A 135 4.53 7.04 7.56
N LEU A 136 5.50 6.14 7.75
CA LEU A 136 6.31 5.57 6.66
C LEU A 136 5.62 4.32 6.11
N ILE A 137 5.59 4.15 4.80
CA ILE A 137 4.69 3.19 4.11
C ILE A 137 5.36 1.84 3.90
N TYR A 138 6.59 1.86 3.38
CA TYR A 138 7.38 0.70 2.94
C TYR A 138 6.78 -0.14 1.80
N ASP A 139 5.59 -0.72 1.97
CA ASP A 139 4.96 -1.62 1.00
C ASP A 139 4.10 -0.87 -0.05
N LEU A 140 4.71 0.11 -0.71
CA LEU A 140 4.04 0.95 -1.70
C LEU A 140 4.13 0.32 -3.10
N ALA A 141 3.06 -0.33 -3.53
CA ALA A 141 2.99 -1.09 -4.77
C ALA A 141 1.60 -1.04 -5.43
N VAL A 142 1.53 -1.32 -6.74
CA VAL A 142 0.24 -1.32 -7.48
C VAL A 142 -0.70 -2.46 -7.07
N ARG A 143 -0.18 -3.56 -6.51
CA ARG A 143 -0.99 -4.60 -5.84
C ARG A 143 -1.76 -4.09 -4.62
N ASN A 144 -1.26 -3.02 -3.98
CA ASN A 144 -1.86 -2.43 -2.78
C ASN A 144 -2.76 -1.23 -3.12
N LEU A 145 -3.12 -1.05 -4.40
CA LEU A 145 -4.00 0.02 -4.88
C LEU A 145 -5.28 -0.58 -5.45
N LEU A 146 -6.40 -0.38 -4.77
CA LEU A 146 -7.73 -0.78 -5.23
C LEU A 146 -8.33 0.27 -6.15
N ILE A 147 -9.06 -0.17 -7.17
CA ILE A 147 -9.79 0.74 -8.07
C ILE A 147 -11.18 0.99 -7.48
N ALA A 148 -11.54 2.27 -7.30
CA ALA A 148 -12.87 2.66 -6.86
C ALA A 148 -13.95 2.18 -7.85
N ASP A 149 -15.16 1.95 -7.35
CA ASP A 149 -16.25 1.38 -8.15
C ASP A 149 -16.61 2.20 -9.41
N ASP A 150 -16.48 3.53 -9.33
CA ASP A 150 -16.66 4.49 -10.43
C ASP A 150 -15.45 4.59 -11.38
N SER A 151 -14.39 3.82 -11.12
CA SER A 151 -13.08 3.83 -11.77
C SER A 151 -12.31 5.15 -11.68
N GLN A 152 -12.80 6.16 -10.97
CA GLN A 152 -12.23 7.50 -11.01
C GLN A 152 -11.00 7.65 -10.13
N SER A 153 -10.96 6.96 -8.99
CA SER A 153 -9.87 7.07 -8.02
C SER A 153 -9.25 5.72 -7.67
N LEU A 154 -8.05 5.77 -7.11
CA LEU A 154 -7.43 4.62 -6.45
C LEU A 154 -7.54 4.73 -4.93
N LYS A 155 -7.50 3.59 -4.25
CA LYS A 155 -7.61 3.45 -2.80
C LYS A 155 -6.51 2.54 -2.29
N MET A 156 -5.53 3.12 -1.60
CA MET A 156 -4.43 2.40 -0.99
C MET A 156 -4.94 1.55 0.17
N MET A 157 -4.43 0.33 0.24
CA MET A 157 -4.70 -0.64 1.29
C MET A 157 -3.41 -1.29 1.77
N ASP A 158 -3.54 -2.14 2.80
CA ASP A 158 -2.48 -2.96 3.37
C ASP A 158 -1.35 -2.19 4.05
N PHE A 159 -1.61 -1.73 5.27
CA PHE A 159 -0.66 -0.95 6.08
C PHE A 159 0.09 -1.77 7.12
N GLY A 160 0.14 -3.10 6.95
CA GLY A 160 0.74 -4.02 7.94
C GLY A 160 2.25 -3.82 8.12
N GLN A 161 2.93 -3.23 7.13
CA GLN A 161 4.37 -2.99 7.18
C GLN A 161 4.74 -1.52 7.40
N CYS A 162 3.77 -0.65 7.67
CA CYS A 162 4.06 0.75 7.89
C CYS A 162 4.80 0.97 9.22
N SER A 163 5.58 2.04 9.30
CA SER A 163 6.08 2.55 10.58
C SER A 163 5.24 3.74 11.02
N VAL A 164 4.74 3.67 12.24
CA VAL A 164 3.90 4.70 12.85
C VAL A 164 4.73 5.45 13.87
N LEU A 165 5.23 6.62 13.47
CA LEU A 165 6.11 7.46 14.26
C LEU A 165 5.34 8.21 15.37
N ALA A 166 6.07 8.90 16.25
CA ALA A 166 5.47 9.83 17.20
C ALA A 166 4.94 11.07 16.47
N ASP A 167 3.93 11.73 17.04
CA ASP A 167 3.27 12.86 16.38
C ASP A 167 4.21 14.07 16.20
N ASP A 168 5.24 14.19 17.04
CA ASP A 168 6.28 15.23 17.01
C ASP A 168 7.52 14.88 16.18
N ASP A 169 7.60 13.65 15.66
CA ASP A 169 8.72 13.24 14.82
C ASP A 169 8.75 14.00 13.48
N ASP A 170 9.95 14.32 13.01
CA ASP A 170 10.16 14.84 11.66
C ASP A 170 10.34 13.69 10.67
N ILE A 171 9.30 13.41 9.88
CA ILE A 171 9.31 12.36 8.87
C ILE A 171 10.43 12.53 7.83
N ALA A 172 10.88 13.77 7.57
CA ALA A 172 11.96 14.03 6.62
C ALA A 172 13.32 13.48 7.10
N THR A 173 13.48 13.27 8.41
CA THR A 173 14.72 12.76 9.03
C THR A 173 14.55 11.42 9.72
N ALA A 174 13.32 10.95 9.87
CA ALA A 174 13.01 9.66 10.48
C ALA A 174 13.66 8.49 9.73
N ASN A 175 14.15 7.52 10.51
CA ASN A 175 14.72 6.28 10.03
C ASN A 175 14.33 5.16 10.98
N ASP A 176 13.44 4.27 10.52
CA ASP A 176 13.05 3.06 11.25
C ASP A 176 13.63 1.85 10.54
N GLY A 177 14.81 1.39 10.96
CA GLY A 177 15.45 0.20 10.39
C GLY A 177 15.79 0.30 8.90
N GLY A 178 16.02 1.51 8.38
CA GLY A 178 16.25 1.79 6.96
C GLY A 178 15.02 2.32 6.21
N LEU A 179 13.83 2.24 6.83
CA LEU A 179 12.62 2.85 6.31
C LEU A 179 12.70 4.37 6.49
N THR A 180 12.58 5.10 5.40
CA THR A 180 12.67 6.57 5.38
C THR A 180 11.69 7.13 4.36
N ALA A 181 11.35 8.41 4.46
CA ALA A 181 10.54 9.09 3.45
C ALA A 181 11.15 8.98 2.04
N LYS A 182 12.48 8.92 1.94
CA LYS A 182 13.20 8.74 0.67
C LYS A 182 12.94 7.37 0.03
N VAL A 183 12.86 6.31 0.85
CA VAL A 183 12.50 4.96 0.39
C VAL A 183 11.05 4.96 -0.11
N ASP A 184 10.11 5.52 0.65
CA ASP A 184 8.71 5.64 0.21
C ASP A 184 8.59 6.41 -1.11
N LEU A 185 9.31 7.53 -1.25
CA LEU A 185 9.32 8.33 -2.48
C LEU A 185 9.91 7.56 -3.66
N PHE A 186 10.92 6.71 -3.44
CA PHE A 186 11.43 5.82 -4.48
C PHE A 186 10.35 4.85 -4.97
N HIS A 187 9.67 4.15 -4.05
CA HIS A 187 8.58 3.23 -4.39
C HIS A 187 7.38 3.94 -5.01
N LEU A 188 7.11 5.18 -4.61
CA LEU A 188 6.13 6.04 -5.29
C LEU A 188 6.51 6.28 -6.76
N GLY A 189 7.79 6.49 -7.04
CA GLY A 189 8.30 6.54 -8.42
C GLY A 189 8.01 5.26 -9.22
N CYS A 190 8.19 4.09 -8.60
CA CYS A 190 7.85 2.79 -9.21
C CYS A 190 6.35 2.63 -9.49
N VAL A 191 5.49 3.10 -8.58
CA VAL A 191 4.03 3.09 -8.77
C VAL A 191 3.60 4.04 -9.88
N ILE A 192 4.13 5.28 -9.90
CA ILE A 192 3.83 6.25 -10.96
C ILE A 192 4.27 5.69 -12.31
N TYR A 193 5.47 5.12 -12.39
CA TYR A 193 5.96 4.44 -13.58
C TYR A 193 5.02 3.30 -14.01
N SER A 194 4.59 2.47 -13.07
CA SER A 194 3.74 1.32 -13.37
C SER A 194 2.41 1.73 -14.00
N ILE A 195 1.77 2.77 -13.45
CA ILE A 195 0.51 3.31 -13.97
C ILE A 195 0.73 3.97 -15.32
N GLU A 196 1.79 4.78 -15.46
CA GLU A 196 2.01 5.57 -16.67
C GLU A 196 2.48 4.72 -17.86
N ALA A 197 3.43 3.82 -17.66
CA ALA A 197 3.91 2.87 -18.66
C ALA A 197 2.95 1.69 -18.86
N TRP A 198 1.90 1.58 -18.04
CA TRP A 198 0.95 0.47 -18.01
C TRP A 198 1.62 -0.90 -17.92
N ARG A 199 2.58 -1.02 -17.01
CA ARG A 199 3.35 -2.23 -16.79
C ARG A 199 3.80 -2.29 -15.34
N VAL A 200 3.45 -3.36 -14.64
CA VAL A 200 3.90 -3.58 -13.25
C VAL A 200 5.42 -3.50 -13.18
N TYR A 201 5.91 -2.63 -12.31
CA TYR A 201 7.31 -2.46 -12.00
C TYR A 201 7.49 -2.23 -10.51
N GLU A 202 8.32 -3.08 -9.91
CA GLU A 202 8.71 -3.00 -8.51
C GLU A 202 10.19 -3.28 -8.38
N CYS A 203 10.78 -2.72 -7.33
CA CYS A 203 12.18 -2.93 -7.01
C CYS A 203 12.28 -3.16 -5.51
N ASP A 204 12.84 -4.32 -5.15
CA ASP A 204 13.14 -4.65 -3.77
C ASP A 204 14.45 -3.95 -3.37
N LEU A 205 14.39 -3.15 -2.30
CA LEU A 205 15.54 -2.46 -1.73
C LEU A 205 16.07 -3.15 -0.47
N LEU A 206 15.39 -4.19 0.04
CA LEU A 206 15.79 -4.88 1.25
C LEU A 206 17.15 -5.59 1.05
N GLU A 207 17.34 -6.21 -0.11
CA GLU A 207 18.60 -6.90 -0.45
C GLU A 207 19.81 -5.95 -0.53
N THR A 208 19.58 -4.68 -0.84
CA THR A 208 20.63 -3.65 -0.92
C THR A 208 20.76 -2.83 0.36
N GLY A 209 20.03 -3.18 1.43
CA GLY A 209 20.03 -2.39 2.66
C GLY A 209 19.47 -0.98 2.47
N PHE A 210 18.45 -0.84 1.62
CA PHE A 210 17.77 0.42 1.29
C PHE A 210 18.59 1.40 0.43
N GLU A 211 19.67 0.93 -0.20
CA GLU A 211 20.42 1.72 -1.18
C GLU A 211 19.66 1.85 -2.50
N LEU A 212 19.48 3.09 -2.98
CA LEU A 212 18.81 3.35 -4.24
C LEU A 212 19.66 2.87 -5.42
N PRO A 213 19.08 2.10 -6.36
CA PRO A 213 19.80 1.65 -7.55
C PRO A 213 20.27 2.82 -8.41
N PRO A 214 21.37 2.66 -9.17
CA PRO A 214 21.76 3.67 -10.14
C PRO A 214 20.71 3.76 -11.26
N LEU A 215 20.45 4.97 -11.76
CA LEU A 215 19.37 5.23 -12.72
C LEU A 215 19.45 4.37 -13.99
N ASN A 216 20.65 3.98 -14.42
CA ASN A 216 20.86 3.12 -15.60
C ASN A 216 20.46 1.64 -15.39
N ALA A 217 20.23 1.22 -14.14
CA ALA A 217 19.67 -0.08 -13.80
C ALA A 217 18.13 -0.07 -13.77
N LEU A 218 17.52 1.12 -13.85
CA LEU A 218 16.07 1.30 -13.80
C LEU A 218 15.46 1.41 -15.21
N PRO A 219 14.16 1.13 -15.39
CA PRO A 219 13.51 1.23 -16.68
C PRO A 219 13.58 2.63 -17.28
N SER A 220 13.62 2.72 -18.62
CA SER A 220 13.58 4.01 -19.29
C SER A 220 12.23 4.71 -19.08
N VAL A 221 12.29 6.00 -18.78
CA VAL A 221 11.12 6.90 -18.68
C VAL A 221 10.90 7.74 -19.95
N SER A 222 11.60 7.42 -21.05
CA SER A 222 11.49 8.18 -22.30
C SER A 222 10.06 8.14 -22.84
N GLY A 223 9.50 9.30 -23.16
CA GLY A 223 8.13 9.43 -23.66
C GLY A 223 7.04 9.44 -22.58
N LEU A 224 7.41 9.26 -21.30
CA LEU A 224 6.49 9.42 -20.18
C LEU A 224 6.32 10.89 -19.82
N VAL A 225 5.08 11.32 -19.61
CA VAL A 225 4.69 12.66 -19.17
C VAL A 225 5.20 12.93 -17.74
N PHE A 226 5.14 11.95 -16.83
CA PHE A 226 5.70 12.08 -15.47
C PHE A 226 7.17 11.63 -15.37
N GLY A 227 7.86 11.39 -16.50
CA GLY A 227 9.22 10.86 -16.52
C GLY A 227 10.22 11.64 -15.64
N GLY A 228 10.18 12.97 -15.66
CA GLY A 228 11.03 13.80 -14.81
C GLY A 228 10.75 13.66 -13.31
N ILE A 229 9.49 13.42 -12.93
CA ILE A 229 9.11 13.15 -11.52
C ILE A 229 9.61 11.77 -11.11
N ILE A 230 9.44 10.76 -11.97
CA ILE A 230 9.90 9.39 -11.73
C ILE A 230 11.42 9.37 -11.52
N GLU A 231 12.20 10.03 -12.39
CA GLU A 231 13.67 10.10 -12.23
C GLU A 231 14.08 10.79 -10.93
N LYS A 232 13.41 11.88 -10.53
CA LYS A 232 13.68 12.57 -9.27
C LYS A 232 13.35 11.72 -8.04
N CYS A 233 12.30 10.91 -8.11
CA CYS A 233 12.00 9.90 -7.09
C CYS A 233 13.14 8.89 -6.99
N TRP A 234 13.54 8.31 -8.12
CA TRP A 234 14.55 7.27 -8.18
C TRP A 234 15.97 7.72 -7.80
N THR A 235 16.27 8.99 -8.01
CA THR A 235 17.56 9.60 -7.64
C THR A 235 17.54 10.30 -6.28
N GLY A 236 16.40 10.28 -5.57
CA GLY A 236 16.27 10.87 -4.24
C GLY A 236 16.38 12.40 -4.21
N GLN A 237 15.88 13.09 -5.25
CA GLN A 237 15.93 14.54 -5.36
C GLN A 237 14.77 15.24 -4.61
N TYR A 238 13.74 14.51 -4.21
CA TYR A 238 12.66 15.02 -3.38
C TYR A 238 12.97 14.86 -1.90
N GLN A 239 12.80 15.93 -1.13
CA GLN A 239 12.95 15.92 0.33
C GLN A 239 11.64 15.60 1.05
N SER A 240 10.50 15.80 0.39
CA SER A 240 9.18 15.50 0.93
C SER A 240 8.16 15.25 -0.17
N THR A 241 7.09 14.56 0.17
CA THR A 241 5.96 14.34 -0.74
C THR A 241 5.30 15.65 -1.17
N ASP A 242 5.33 16.70 -0.34
CA ASP A 242 4.86 18.04 -0.74
C ASP A 242 5.58 18.61 -1.96
N GLN A 243 6.91 18.46 -2.00
CA GLN A 243 7.71 18.97 -3.11
C GLN A 243 7.33 18.26 -4.41
N LEU A 244 7.15 16.94 -4.33
CA LEU A 244 6.71 16.11 -5.44
C LEU A 244 5.29 16.49 -5.87
N CYS A 245 4.33 16.58 -4.95
CA CYS A 245 2.95 16.95 -5.23
C CYS A 245 2.86 18.32 -5.92
N ARG A 246 3.60 19.34 -5.47
CA ARG A 246 3.63 20.65 -6.12
C ARG A 246 4.13 20.61 -7.57
N GLU A 247 5.09 19.74 -7.88
CA GLU A 247 5.55 19.56 -9.25
C GLU A 247 4.54 18.79 -10.08
N ALA A 248 3.98 17.70 -9.53
CA ALA A 248 2.97 16.88 -10.19
C ALA A 248 1.68 17.66 -10.51
N SER A 249 1.23 18.56 -9.64
CA SER A 249 0.03 19.37 -9.88
C SER A 249 0.11 20.17 -11.17
N LYS A 250 1.29 20.71 -11.51
CA LYS A 250 1.50 21.47 -12.77
C LYS A 250 1.31 20.60 -14.00
N ILE A 251 1.67 19.32 -13.90
CA ILE A 251 1.48 18.34 -14.99
C ILE A 251 0.01 17.93 -15.05
N LEU A 252 -0.61 17.65 -13.89
CA LEU A 252 -2.00 17.23 -13.79
C LEU A 252 -2.97 18.29 -14.34
N GLU A 253 -2.73 19.58 -14.07
CA GLU A 253 -3.51 20.70 -14.60
C GLU A 253 -3.51 20.78 -16.14
N LEU A 254 -2.44 20.27 -16.80
CA LEU A 254 -2.35 20.23 -18.26
C LEU A 254 -3.07 19.01 -18.87
N LEU A 255 -3.50 18.06 -18.04
CA LEU A 255 -4.13 16.80 -18.45
C LEU A 255 -5.63 16.74 -18.11
N ASP A 256 -6.16 17.74 -17.39
CA ASP A 256 -7.58 17.90 -17.06
C ASP A 256 -8.39 18.58 -18.18
#